data_AF-Q0U688-F1
#
_entry.id   AF-Q0U688-F1
#
_cell.length_a   1.000
_cell.length_b   1.000
_cell.length_c   1.000
_cell.angle_alpha   90.00
_cell.angle_beta   90.00
_cell.angle_gamma   90.00
#
_symmetry.space_group_name_H-M   'P 1'
#
loop_
_entity.id
_entity.type
_entity.pdbx_description
1 polymer ?
#
loop_
_entity_poly.entity_id
_entity_poly.type
_entity_poly.pdbx_seq_one_letter_code
_entity_poly.pdbx_strand_id
1 'polypeptide(L)'
;MASNKKFNPAVSSYAPKLHSLNGMTSQVSPSTSLYLEARILNLEEEHGSLSLQIDLLREMQEDLASSVDELKNGGWPVTVGPFAAQDPIESHQSALKFKQELEQLSREVHKSIDGDADEEKANEPVTKSPNSRLVTDGPVDTTYKATIPAPMPSPPSSPATVMQQDFYVDKLSLNAWKPHFVKTLSPISIDAKIPGDMATFHPQFLEEHLGGTDWSPGLRYIVGHGTCILKNRTYYMLDPTTEPYLPDQPGEHGAKLTAFFNVTPESEHGDLPGGATSWENVPMFVEQPGTGRYVYYGNYSQTRWSDKLDVDTMMARVPQHVKDFWATELTSTIRPAWMTQELKKHFFKKPDYIGKIVAAPEVDTTTINSDMEVKIDEKMAKDVRKYVEELREWEREANMKTAMIKKQFILDAFEAADMDDPPALRLWWEYLECVDWRKDFYDLLVTLQSRDKRFAE
;
A
#
# COMPACT_ATOMS: atom_id res chain seq x y z
N MET A 1 34.79 -18.25 58.45
CA MET A 1 34.69 -16.93 59.11
C MET A 1 33.53 -16.19 58.47
N ALA A 2 32.57 -15.75 59.31
CA ALA A 2 31.54 -14.71 59.12
C ALA A 2 30.78 -14.64 57.77
N SER A 3 29.44 -14.56 57.67
CA SER A 3 28.42 -14.17 58.64
C SER A 3 27.04 -14.66 58.17
N ASN A 4 26.21 -15.03 59.16
CA ASN A 4 24.82 -15.46 59.05
C ASN A 4 23.84 -14.28 58.94
N LYS A 5 22.67 -14.50 58.31
CA LYS A 5 21.30 -14.12 58.74
C LYS A 5 20.30 -14.57 57.66
N LYS A 6 19.62 -15.71 57.75
CA LYS A 6 18.36 -15.97 58.49
C LYS A 6 17.34 -14.82 58.45
N PHE A 7 16.33 -14.97 57.59
CA PHE A 7 14.99 -14.41 57.79
C PHE A 7 14.02 -15.57 57.96
N ASN A 8 13.31 -15.58 59.09
CA ASN A 8 12.17 -16.44 59.34
C ASN A 8 10.94 -15.55 59.59
N PRO A 9 9.73 -16.07 59.32
CA PRO A 9 8.50 -15.32 59.14
C PRO A 9 7.69 -15.20 60.45
N ALA A 10 6.92 -14.12 60.61
CA ALA A 10 5.70 -14.11 61.43
C ALA A 10 4.89 -12.80 61.29
N VAL A 11 3.62 -12.98 60.92
CA VAL A 11 2.42 -12.41 61.55
C VAL A 11 2.25 -10.89 61.59
N SER A 12 1.29 -10.39 60.78
CA SER A 12 0.19 -9.60 61.36
C SER A 12 -1.10 -9.85 60.58
N SER A 13 -2.07 -10.36 61.31
CA SER A 13 -3.46 -10.57 60.94
C SER A 13 -4.20 -9.24 61.01
N TYR A 14 -4.82 -8.79 59.92
CA TYR A 14 -5.88 -7.79 59.96
C TYR A 14 -7.04 -8.24 59.09
N ALA A 15 -8.14 -8.59 59.77
CA ALA A 15 -9.43 -8.87 59.18
C ALA A 15 -10.33 -7.64 59.32
N PRO A 16 -11.02 -7.17 58.27
CA PRO A 16 -12.16 -6.28 58.43
C PRO A 16 -13.46 -7.09 58.47
N LYS A 17 -14.29 -6.73 59.45
CA LYS A 17 -15.61 -7.30 59.74
C LYS A 17 -16.59 -7.07 58.58
N LEU A 18 -17.40 -8.10 58.30
CA LEU A 18 -18.67 -7.97 57.58
C LEU A 18 -19.60 -7.04 58.36
N HIS A 19 -20.04 -5.95 57.72
CA HIS A 19 -21.31 -5.31 58.02
C HIS A 19 -22.21 -5.42 56.78
N SER A 20 -23.26 -6.21 56.95
CA SER A 20 -24.44 -6.26 56.09
C SER A 20 -25.20 -4.94 56.20
N LEU A 21 -25.43 -4.27 55.07
CA LEU A 21 -26.45 -3.24 54.89
C LEU A 21 -26.92 -3.27 53.43
N ASN A 22 -28.20 -3.55 53.26
CA ASN A 22 -28.94 -3.43 52.00
C ASN A 22 -28.95 -1.98 51.50
N GLY A 23 -28.85 -1.77 50.17
CA GLY A 23 -29.35 -0.54 49.55
C GLY A 23 -28.60 -0.07 48.29
N MET A 24 -29.30 -0.15 47.15
CA MET A 24 -29.09 0.61 45.89
C MET A 24 -27.77 0.45 45.13
N THR A 25 -27.88 -0.18 43.96
CA THR A 25 -26.87 -0.22 42.89
C THR A 25 -26.67 1.18 42.28
N SER A 26 -25.62 1.87 42.71
CA SER A 26 -25.07 3.04 42.00
C SER A 26 -24.03 2.55 40.99
N GLN A 27 -24.28 2.77 39.69
CA GLN A 27 -23.28 2.56 38.65
C GLN A 27 -22.08 3.47 38.93
N VAL A 28 -20.93 2.87 39.25
CA VAL A 28 -19.65 3.57 39.32
C VAL A 28 -19.15 3.71 37.89
N SER A 29 -19.13 4.94 37.39
CA SER A 29 -18.52 5.27 36.10
C SER A 29 -17.05 4.84 36.09
N PRO A 30 -16.54 4.26 34.99
CA PRO A 30 -15.14 3.89 34.89
C PRO A 30 -14.25 5.12 35.13
N SER A 31 -13.19 4.93 35.91
CA SER A 31 -12.27 5.99 36.33
C SER A 31 -11.70 6.72 35.11
N THR A 32 -12.01 8.01 34.98
CA THR A 32 -11.54 8.95 33.95
C THR A 32 -10.01 9.07 33.84
N SER A 33 -9.25 8.49 34.78
CA SER A 33 -7.77 8.54 34.83
C SER A 33 -7.11 7.85 33.64
N LEU A 34 -7.54 6.63 33.28
CA LEU A 34 -6.85 5.81 32.26
C LEU A 34 -6.96 6.40 30.85
N TYR A 35 -8.07 7.08 30.54
CA TYR A 35 -8.25 7.75 29.25
C TYR A 35 -7.36 8.99 29.12
N LEU A 36 -7.18 9.74 30.21
CA LEU A 36 -6.30 10.91 30.24
C LEU A 36 -4.83 10.50 30.09
N GLU A 37 -4.41 9.41 30.74
CA GLU A 37 -3.05 8.87 30.61
C GLU A 37 -2.73 8.43 29.18
N ALA A 38 -3.65 7.69 28.53
CA ALA A 38 -3.47 7.30 27.12
C ALA A 38 -3.42 8.50 26.17
N ARG A 39 -4.24 9.54 26.44
CA ARG A 39 -4.24 10.77 25.63
C ARG A 39 -2.96 11.59 25.80
N ILE A 40 -2.39 11.63 27.01
CA ILE A 40 -1.11 12.29 27.27
C ILE A 40 0.02 11.57 26.52
N LEU A 41 0.07 10.23 26.58
CA LEU A 41 1.07 9.44 25.87
C LEU A 41 1.02 9.66 24.35
N ASN A 42 -0.18 9.66 23.74
CA ASN A 42 -0.32 9.95 22.31
C ASN A 42 0.14 11.37 21.95
N LEU A 43 -0.15 12.37 22.80
CA LEU A 43 0.29 13.74 22.56
C LEU A 43 1.81 13.90 22.70
N GLU A 44 2.44 13.15 23.60
CA GLU A 44 3.90 13.12 23.75
C GLU A 44 4.58 12.49 22.52
N GLU A 45 3.99 11.41 21.98
CA GLU A 45 4.46 10.77 20.74
C GLU A 45 4.31 11.71 19.53
N GLU A 46 3.15 12.35 19.36
CA GLU A 46 2.92 13.33 18.30
C GLU A 46 3.88 14.53 18.40
N HIS A 47 4.14 15.03 19.62
CA HIS A 47 5.10 16.12 19.84
C HIS A 47 6.54 15.69 19.51
N GLY A 48 6.91 14.45 19.81
CA GLY A 48 8.20 13.87 19.43
C GLY A 48 8.37 13.80 17.92
N SER A 49 7.34 13.31 17.21
CA SER A 49 7.32 13.27 15.74
C SER A 49 7.44 14.66 15.12
N LEU A 50 6.70 15.65 15.65
CA LEU A 50 6.75 17.03 15.15
C LEU A 50 8.12 17.68 15.37
N SER A 51 8.76 17.39 16.50
CA SER A 51 10.10 17.90 16.81
C SER A 51 11.14 17.35 15.83
N LEU A 52 11.08 16.05 15.48
CA LEU A 52 11.94 15.45 14.46
C LEU A 52 11.74 16.08 13.07
N GLN A 53 10.50 16.40 12.70
CA GLN A 53 10.22 17.10 11.43
C GLN A 53 10.79 18.52 11.41
N ILE A 54 10.71 19.25 12.54
CA ILE A 54 11.29 20.59 12.66
C ILE A 54 12.81 20.54 12.54
N ASP A 55 13.46 19.54 13.12
CA ASP A 55 14.91 19.35 13.02
C ASP A 55 15.34 19.03 11.59
N LEU A 56 14.61 18.14 10.89
CA LEU A 56 14.86 17.84 9.48
C LEU A 56 14.67 19.09 8.59
N LEU A 57 13.63 19.89 8.85
CA LEU A 57 13.38 21.12 8.09
C LEU A 57 14.50 22.14 8.29
N ARG A 58 15.09 22.19 9.48
CA ARG A 58 16.23 23.05 9.80
C ARG A 58 17.49 22.59 9.08
N GLU A 59 17.76 21.29 9.03
CA GLU A 59 18.88 20.72 8.28
C GLU A 59 18.76 21.06 6.78
N MET A 60 17.58 20.88 6.19
CA MET A 60 17.32 21.27 4.80
C MET A 60 17.49 22.77 4.56
N GLN A 61 17.12 23.61 5.52
CA GLN A 61 17.29 25.06 5.43
C GLN A 61 18.79 25.44 5.45
N GLU A 62 19.58 24.79 6.30
CA GLU A 62 21.04 24.99 6.38
C GLU A 62 21.74 24.52 5.10
N ASP A 63 21.37 23.36 4.56
CA ASP A 63 21.88 22.85 3.29
C ASP A 63 21.55 23.77 2.11
N LEU A 64 20.32 24.28 2.06
CA LEU A 64 19.90 25.23 1.03
C LEU A 64 20.66 26.55 1.16
N ALA A 65 20.85 27.05 2.39
CA ALA A 65 21.62 28.27 2.64
C ALA A 65 23.09 28.09 2.20
N SER A 66 23.70 26.95 2.51
CA SER A 66 25.05 26.60 2.05
C SER A 66 25.12 26.54 0.52
N SER A 67 24.16 25.88 -0.13
CA SER A 67 24.08 25.77 -1.59
C SER A 67 23.94 27.13 -2.28
N VAL A 68 23.14 28.04 -1.70
CA VAL A 68 22.98 29.42 -2.20
C VAL A 68 24.26 30.22 -2.03
N ASP A 69 24.99 30.05 -0.93
CA ASP A 69 26.25 30.75 -0.72
C ASP A 69 27.37 30.18 -1.62
N GLU A 70 27.42 28.88 -1.87
CA GLU A 70 28.28 28.28 -2.89
C GLU A 70 27.99 28.84 -4.29
N LEU A 71 26.71 29.02 -4.63
CA LEU A 71 26.29 29.61 -5.90
C LEU A 71 26.75 31.08 -6.02
N LYS A 72 26.56 31.87 -4.96
CA LYS A 72 27.02 33.28 -4.92
C LYS A 72 28.53 33.41 -5.04
N ASN A 73 29.27 32.46 -4.48
CA ASN A 73 30.73 32.46 -4.49
C ASN A 73 31.33 31.83 -5.76
N GLY A 74 30.51 31.45 -6.75
CA GLY A 74 30.97 30.86 -8.01
C GLY A 74 31.58 29.47 -7.83
N GLY A 75 31.21 28.75 -6.78
CA GLY A 75 31.81 27.50 -6.34
C GLY A 75 31.35 26.25 -7.08
N TRP A 76 30.43 26.35 -8.04
CA TRP A 76 30.03 25.19 -8.85
C TRP A 76 31.06 24.93 -9.95
N PRO A 77 31.80 23.79 -9.91
CA PRO A 77 32.60 23.36 -11.04
C PRO A 77 31.65 22.83 -12.11
N VAL A 78 31.07 23.74 -12.90
CA VAL A 78 30.30 23.35 -14.08
C VAL A 78 31.30 22.77 -15.07
N THR A 79 31.44 21.45 -15.05
CA THR A 79 32.13 20.71 -16.12
C THR A 79 31.15 20.65 -17.28
N VAL A 80 30.98 21.78 -17.96
CA VAL A 80 30.30 21.82 -19.26
C VAL A 80 31.15 20.99 -20.22
N GLY A 81 30.58 19.89 -20.72
CA GLY A 81 31.11 19.17 -21.88
C GLY A 81 31.24 20.11 -23.10
N PRO A 82 31.76 19.65 -24.25
CA PRO A 82 32.08 20.54 -25.37
C PRO A 82 30.80 21.14 -25.95
N PHE A 83 30.38 22.30 -25.44
CA PHE A 83 29.34 23.12 -26.03
C PHE A 83 29.90 23.75 -27.29
N ALA A 84 29.25 23.48 -28.41
CA ALA A 84 29.26 24.41 -29.53
C ALA A 84 28.90 25.78 -28.96
N ALA A 85 29.74 26.80 -29.21
CA ALA A 85 29.53 28.16 -28.74
C ALA A 85 28.19 28.66 -29.28
N GLN A 86 27.14 28.52 -28.49
CA GLN A 86 25.82 29.02 -28.82
C GLN A 86 25.78 30.48 -28.41
N ASP A 87 25.51 31.34 -29.40
CA ASP A 87 25.57 32.79 -29.26
C ASP A 87 24.58 33.21 -28.14
N PRO A 88 25.02 33.95 -27.11
CA PRO A 88 24.13 34.46 -26.06
C PRO A 88 22.98 35.30 -26.64
N ILE A 89 23.13 35.85 -27.86
CA ILE A 89 22.07 36.53 -28.59
C ILE A 89 20.98 35.55 -29.05
N GLU A 90 21.34 34.35 -29.55
CA GLU A 90 20.37 33.33 -29.96
C GLU A 90 19.61 32.75 -28.76
N SER A 91 20.29 32.57 -27.62
CA SER A 91 19.65 32.11 -26.39
C SER A 91 18.64 33.13 -25.86
N HIS A 92 18.99 34.42 -25.88
CA HIS A 92 18.08 35.49 -25.50
C HIS A 92 16.87 35.61 -26.45
N GLN A 93 17.09 35.47 -27.76
CA GLN A 93 16.01 35.45 -28.75
C GLN A 93 15.07 34.25 -28.58
N SER A 94 15.62 33.08 -28.26
CA SER A 94 14.84 31.87 -27.99
C SER A 94 13.96 32.04 -26.74
N ALA A 95 14.49 32.65 -25.68
CA ALA A 95 13.73 32.96 -24.47
C ALA A 95 12.61 33.98 -24.72
N LEU A 96 12.87 35.02 -25.53
CA LEU A 96 11.84 36.00 -25.91
C LEU A 96 10.72 35.38 -26.77
N LYS A 97 11.09 34.48 -27.69
CA LYS A 97 10.12 33.77 -28.53
C LYS A 97 9.23 32.85 -27.68
N PHE A 98 9.83 32.09 -26.76
CA PHE A 98 9.10 31.22 -25.85
C PHE A 98 8.12 32.01 -24.96
N LYS A 99 8.54 33.18 -24.47
CA LYS A 99 7.67 34.08 -23.70
C LYS A 99 6.45 34.55 -24.53
N GLN A 100 6.66 34.92 -25.80
CA GLN A 100 5.58 35.34 -26.68
C GLN A 100 4.58 34.20 -26.98
N GLU A 101 5.07 32.99 -27.19
CA GLU A 101 4.23 31.79 -27.37
C GLU A 101 3.36 31.52 -26.13
N LEU A 102 3.93 31.67 -24.94
CA LEU A 102 3.20 31.50 -23.68
C LEU A 102 2.08 32.55 -23.49
N GLU A 103 2.36 33.81 -23.82
CA GLU A 103 1.38 34.90 -23.79
C GLU A 103 0.28 34.74 -24.85
N GLN A 104 0.58 34.13 -25.98
CA GLN A 104 -0.41 33.80 -27.01
C GLN A 104 -1.33 32.67 -26.55
N LEU A 105 -0.75 31.59 -26.01
CA LEU A 105 -1.51 30.46 -25.49
C LEU A 105 -2.43 30.86 -24.33
N SER A 106 -1.95 31.74 -23.43
CA SER A 106 -2.76 32.32 -22.36
C SER A 106 -3.99 33.05 -22.89
N ARG A 107 -3.85 33.85 -23.96
CA ARG A 107 -4.98 34.56 -24.59
C ARG A 107 -5.97 33.62 -25.27
N GLU A 108 -5.48 32.54 -25.87
CA GLU A 108 -6.31 31.55 -26.55
C GLU A 108 -7.19 30.77 -25.56
N VAL A 109 -6.63 30.40 -24.41
CA VAL A 109 -7.38 29.74 -23.32
C VAL A 109 -8.48 30.65 -22.77
N HIS A 110 -8.20 31.94 -22.57
CA HIS A 110 -9.21 32.88 -22.07
C HIS A 110 -10.29 33.20 -23.12
N LYS A 111 -9.95 33.16 -24.42
CA LYS A 111 -10.92 33.41 -25.50
C LYS A 111 -11.85 32.22 -25.77
N SER A 112 -11.46 31.01 -25.34
CA SER A 112 -12.27 29.80 -25.50
C SER A 112 -13.43 29.68 -24.50
N ILE A 113 -13.51 30.57 -23.51
CA ILE A 113 -14.51 30.53 -22.45
C ILE A 113 -15.72 31.45 -22.72
N ASP A 114 -15.60 32.44 -23.61
CA ASP A 114 -16.65 33.45 -23.87
C ASP A 114 -17.37 33.27 -25.23
N GLY A 115 -17.45 32.05 -25.75
CA GLY A 115 -18.06 31.76 -27.05
C GLY A 115 -19.53 31.33 -27.00
N ASP A 116 -20.44 32.33 -27.07
CA ASP A 116 -21.81 32.31 -27.62
C ASP A 116 -22.60 30.98 -27.61
N ALA A 117 -23.56 30.89 -26.71
CA ALA A 117 -24.74 30.06 -26.88
C ALA A 117 -26.00 30.86 -26.51
N ASP A 118 -26.49 31.69 -27.44
CA ASP A 118 -27.94 31.86 -27.57
C ASP A 118 -28.41 32.41 -28.94
N GLU A 119 -29.59 31.92 -29.31
CA GLU A 119 -30.52 32.32 -30.39
C GLU A 119 -30.25 31.86 -31.85
N GLU A 120 -31.00 30.85 -32.34
CA GLU A 120 -32.31 31.05 -32.99
C GLU A 120 -32.91 29.77 -33.65
N LYS A 121 -34.25 29.70 -33.59
CA LYS A 121 -35.23 29.12 -34.54
C LYS A 121 -35.69 27.65 -34.50
N ALA A 122 -36.89 27.53 -33.91
CA ALA A 122 -38.10 26.81 -34.31
C ALA A 122 -38.18 26.18 -35.74
N ASN A 123 -38.54 24.89 -35.81
CA ASN A 123 -39.84 24.37 -36.31
C ASN A 123 -39.94 22.83 -36.21
N GLU A 124 -41.14 22.35 -35.88
CA GLU A 124 -41.76 21.00 -35.74
C GLU A 124 -41.30 19.83 -36.68
N PRO A 125 -41.75 18.53 -36.51
CA PRO A 125 -42.86 18.01 -35.68
C PRO A 125 -42.64 16.71 -34.86
N VAL A 126 -43.46 16.59 -33.81
CA VAL A 126 -44.17 15.42 -33.26
C VAL A 126 -43.65 14.01 -33.60
N THR A 127 -43.21 13.27 -32.57
CA THR A 127 -43.50 11.82 -32.47
C THR A 127 -43.61 11.37 -31.01
N LYS A 128 -44.62 10.54 -30.78
CA LYS A 128 -45.17 10.07 -29.51
C LYS A 128 -44.28 9.02 -28.85
N SER A 129 -44.19 8.99 -27.51
CA SER A 129 -44.08 7.73 -26.75
C SER A 129 -44.38 7.92 -25.24
N PRO A 130 -44.94 6.94 -24.53
CA PRO A 130 -45.90 7.19 -23.45
C PRO A 130 -45.34 7.03 -22.02
N ASN A 131 -46.02 7.77 -21.13
CA ASN A 131 -46.22 7.60 -19.69
C ASN A 131 -45.84 6.24 -19.06
N SER A 132 -45.15 6.31 -17.91
CA SER A 132 -45.54 5.53 -16.74
C SER A 132 -45.17 6.26 -15.44
N ARG A 133 -46.15 6.98 -14.89
CA ARG A 133 -46.21 7.38 -13.47
C ARG A 133 -46.94 6.26 -12.74
N LEU A 134 -46.24 5.49 -11.94
CA LEU A 134 -46.84 4.61 -10.95
C LEU A 134 -47.00 5.38 -9.64
N VAL A 135 -48.21 5.90 -9.46
CA VAL A 135 -48.77 6.32 -8.17
C VAL A 135 -49.46 5.09 -7.60
N THR A 136 -49.10 4.69 -6.38
CA THR A 136 -49.94 3.81 -5.56
C THR A 136 -50.02 4.40 -4.16
N ASP A 137 -51.07 5.17 -3.92
CA ASP A 137 -51.62 5.39 -2.58
C ASP A 137 -52.45 4.17 -2.20
N GLY A 138 -52.22 3.64 -1.00
CA GLY A 138 -53.03 2.59 -0.39
C GLY A 138 -52.91 2.66 1.15
N PRO A 139 -54.02 2.69 1.90
CA PRO A 139 -54.05 3.12 3.30
C PRO A 139 -53.65 2.00 4.27
N VAL A 140 -52.93 2.38 5.33
CA VAL A 140 -52.54 1.50 6.43
C VAL A 140 -53.52 1.67 7.59
N ASP A 141 -54.32 0.64 7.83
CA ASP A 141 -54.86 0.33 9.16
C ASP A 141 -55.39 -1.10 9.17
N THR A 142 -54.77 -2.02 9.91
CA THR A 142 -55.44 -2.95 10.85
C THR A 142 -54.49 -4.00 11.48
N THR A 143 -54.42 -3.91 12.81
CA THR A 143 -54.51 -4.98 13.81
C THR A 143 -53.64 -6.25 13.72
N TYR A 144 -52.79 -6.39 14.75
CA TYR A 144 -52.08 -7.59 15.17
C TYR A 144 -53.01 -8.77 15.46
N LYS A 145 -52.79 -9.90 14.77
CA LYS A 145 -53.19 -11.24 15.23
C LYS A 145 -52.02 -12.22 15.05
N ALA A 146 -51.55 -12.73 16.19
CA ALA A 146 -50.57 -13.79 16.27
C ALA A 146 -51.09 -15.07 15.59
N THR A 147 -50.30 -15.61 14.65
CA THR A 147 -50.51 -16.95 14.08
C THR A 147 -49.21 -17.73 14.13
N ILE A 148 -49.36 -18.98 14.52
CA ILE A 148 -48.41 -20.05 14.86
C ILE A 148 -47.43 -20.36 13.70
N PRO A 149 -46.15 -20.66 13.97
CA PRO A 149 -45.18 -20.97 12.91
C PRO A 149 -45.40 -22.37 12.32
N ALA A 150 -45.42 -22.45 10.99
CA ALA A 150 -45.33 -23.68 10.24
C ALA A 150 -43.89 -24.25 10.26
N PRO A 151 -43.71 -25.59 10.18
CA PRO A 151 -42.40 -26.21 10.25
C PRO A 151 -41.59 -25.95 8.97
N MET A 152 -40.33 -25.53 9.13
CA MET A 152 -39.37 -25.37 8.04
C MET A 152 -39.00 -26.73 7.43
N PRO A 153 -38.87 -26.84 6.09
CA PRO A 153 -38.31 -28.02 5.46
C PRO A 153 -36.79 -28.11 5.76
N SER A 154 -36.34 -29.29 6.18
CA SER A 154 -34.93 -29.57 6.46
C SER A 154 -34.07 -29.56 5.18
N PRO A 155 -32.81 -29.11 5.24
CA PRO A 155 -31.89 -29.18 4.12
C PRO A 155 -31.53 -30.64 3.78
N PRO A 156 -31.27 -30.98 2.50
CA PRO A 156 -30.86 -32.33 2.11
C PRO A 156 -29.50 -32.68 2.74
N SER A 157 -29.40 -33.90 3.25
CA SER A 157 -28.20 -34.43 3.88
C SER A 157 -27.05 -34.51 2.87
N SER A 158 -25.97 -33.75 3.10
CA SER A 158 -24.71 -33.89 2.36
C SER A 158 -24.14 -35.30 2.57
N PRO A 159 -23.61 -35.95 1.53
CA PRO A 159 -22.98 -37.25 1.67
C PRO A 159 -21.73 -37.15 2.54
N ALA A 160 -21.57 -38.10 3.45
CA ALA A 160 -20.42 -38.23 4.33
C ALA A 160 -19.14 -38.46 3.51
N THR A 161 -18.25 -37.47 3.47
CA THR A 161 -16.90 -37.65 2.95
C THR A 161 -16.11 -38.49 3.96
N VAL A 162 -15.79 -39.71 3.53
CA VAL A 162 -14.90 -40.64 4.21
C VAL A 162 -13.51 -40.01 4.31
N MET A 163 -13.04 -39.80 5.54
CA MET A 163 -11.62 -39.65 5.86
C MET A 163 -10.89 -40.94 5.45
N GLN A 164 -9.94 -40.82 4.52
CA GLN A 164 -8.61 -41.44 4.53
C GLN A 164 -8.05 -41.38 3.10
N GLN A 165 -6.93 -40.69 2.90
CA GLN A 165 -5.65 -41.34 2.65
C GLN A 165 -4.57 -40.27 2.50
N ASP A 166 -3.49 -40.39 3.26
CA ASP A 166 -2.23 -39.70 3.01
C ASP A 166 -1.72 -40.13 1.63
N PHE A 167 -2.07 -39.38 0.60
CA PHE A 167 -1.42 -39.48 -0.69
C PHE A 167 -0.10 -38.75 -0.60
N TYR A 168 0.99 -39.51 -0.51
CA TYR A 168 2.28 -39.09 -0.99
C TYR A 168 2.10 -38.76 -2.47
N VAL A 169 1.90 -37.48 -2.78
CA VAL A 169 1.78 -36.99 -4.15
C VAL A 169 3.16 -37.12 -4.77
N ASP A 170 3.37 -38.25 -5.44
CA ASP A 170 4.41 -38.38 -6.43
C ASP A 170 4.28 -37.18 -7.37
N LYS A 171 5.41 -36.50 -7.55
CA LYS A 171 5.62 -35.24 -8.25
C LYS A 171 5.21 -35.39 -9.72
N LEU A 172 3.90 -35.44 -10.00
CA LEU A 172 3.35 -35.33 -11.34
C LEU A 172 3.85 -33.98 -11.86
N SER A 173 4.79 -34.04 -12.79
CA SER A 173 5.30 -32.91 -13.55
C SER A 173 4.20 -32.34 -14.45
N LEU A 174 3.12 -31.84 -13.83
CA LEU A 174 2.28 -30.81 -14.37
C LEU A 174 3.22 -29.65 -14.67
N ASN A 175 3.38 -29.29 -15.95
CA ASN A 175 4.05 -28.05 -16.33
C ASN A 175 3.60 -26.96 -15.36
N ALA A 176 4.53 -26.45 -14.55
CA ALA A 176 4.23 -25.48 -13.50
C ALA A 176 3.47 -24.34 -14.18
N TRP A 177 2.19 -24.19 -13.83
CA TRP A 177 1.33 -23.24 -14.51
C TRP A 177 1.93 -21.84 -14.30
N LYS A 178 2.14 -21.07 -15.37
CA LYS A 178 2.55 -19.67 -15.30
C LYS A 178 1.42 -18.75 -15.81
N PRO A 179 1.30 -17.50 -15.32
CA PRO A 179 0.39 -16.51 -15.87
C PRO A 179 0.59 -16.31 -17.38
N HIS A 180 -0.48 -15.93 -18.09
CA HIS A 180 -0.44 -15.81 -19.55
C HIS A 180 0.65 -14.84 -20.03
N PHE A 181 0.78 -13.68 -19.39
CA PHE A 181 1.80 -12.69 -19.74
C PHE A 181 3.22 -13.26 -19.70
N VAL A 182 3.58 -13.95 -18.61
CA VAL A 182 4.90 -14.59 -18.43
C VAL A 182 5.18 -15.58 -19.57
N LYS A 183 4.17 -16.34 -20.01
CA LYS A 183 4.29 -17.30 -21.12
C LYS A 183 4.49 -16.65 -22.49
N THR A 184 4.10 -15.39 -22.65
CA THR A 184 4.24 -14.65 -23.91
C THR A 184 5.57 -13.91 -24.03
N LEU A 185 6.33 -13.81 -22.93
CA LEU A 185 7.65 -13.20 -22.95
C LEU A 185 8.65 -14.09 -23.69
N SER A 186 9.51 -13.44 -24.48
CA SER A 186 10.54 -14.15 -25.23
C SER A 186 11.71 -14.48 -24.31
N PRO A 187 12.20 -15.73 -24.28
CA PRO A 187 13.40 -16.07 -23.53
C PRO A 187 14.56 -15.15 -23.92
N ILE A 188 15.30 -14.69 -22.92
CA ILE A 188 16.46 -13.85 -23.14
C ILE A 188 17.68 -14.69 -23.53
N SER A 189 18.38 -14.28 -24.58
CA SER A 189 19.60 -14.96 -25.05
C SER A 189 20.80 -14.66 -24.14
N ILE A 190 20.84 -15.27 -22.95
CA ILE A 190 21.89 -15.05 -21.95
C ILE A 190 22.60 -16.31 -21.47
N ASP A 191 22.29 -17.48 -22.03
CA ASP A 191 22.88 -18.77 -21.62
C ASP A 191 24.42 -18.74 -21.61
N ALA A 192 25.04 -17.98 -22.53
CA ALA A 192 26.49 -17.83 -22.57
C ALA A 192 27.08 -17.01 -21.41
N LYS A 193 26.27 -16.26 -20.67
CA LYS A 193 26.69 -15.43 -19.53
C LYS A 193 26.58 -16.17 -18.19
N ILE A 194 25.61 -17.07 -18.05
CA ILE A 194 25.29 -17.74 -16.78
C ILE A 194 26.27 -18.91 -16.54
N PRO A 195 27.00 -18.94 -15.41
CA PRO A 195 27.85 -20.08 -15.06
C PRO A 195 27.00 -21.34 -14.81
N GLY A 196 27.52 -22.51 -15.20
CA GLY A 196 26.87 -23.79 -14.92
C GLY A 196 26.75 -24.08 -13.41
N ASP A 197 27.79 -23.75 -12.65
CA ASP A 197 27.80 -23.83 -11.19
C ASP A 197 27.75 -22.41 -10.61
N MET A 198 26.59 -22.02 -10.09
CA MET A 198 26.42 -20.70 -9.48
C MET A 198 26.70 -20.72 -7.98
N ALA A 199 27.37 -19.66 -7.51
CA ALA A 199 27.60 -19.42 -6.10
C ALA A 199 26.28 -19.11 -5.38
N THR A 200 26.19 -19.56 -4.14
CA THR A 200 25.10 -19.22 -3.23
C THR A 200 25.58 -18.17 -2.22
N PHE A 201 24.68 -17.30 -1.80
CA PHE A 201 24.94 -16.16 -0.94
C PHE A 201 24.20 -16.32 0.38
N HIS A 202 24.88 -16.07 1.50
CA HIS A 202 24.23 -16.05 2.80
C HIS A 202 23.32 -14.80 2.92
N PRO A 203 22.14 -14.85 3.55
CA PRO A 203 21.27 -13.68 3.71
C PRO A 203 21.99 -12.51 4.39
N GLN A 204 22.72 -12.80 5.48
CA GLN A 204 23.54 -11.80 6.17
C GLN A 204 24.64 -11.19 5.28
N PHE A 205 25.20 -11.94 4.32
CA PHE A 205 26.16 -11.38 3.38
C PHE A 205 25.50 -10.32 2.49
N LEU A 206 24.30 -10.63 1.97
CA LEU A 206 23.53 -9.69 1.15
C LEU A 206 23.13 -8.45 1.96
N GLU A 207 22.70 -8.63 3.22
CA GLU A 207 22.38 -7.51 4.12
C GLU A 207 23.62 -6.66 4.44
N GLU A 208 24.77 -7.25 4.75
CA GLU A 208 26.00 -6.50 5.07
C GLU A 208 26.57 -5.73 3.87
N HIS A 209 26.42 -6.26 2.64
CA HIS A 209 27.07 -5.68 1.45
C HIS A 209 26.14 -4.86 0.56
N LEU A 210 24.86 -5.20 0.48
CA LEU A 210 23.84 -4.45 -0.26
C LEU A 210 23.06 -3.52 0.68
N GLY A 211 22.83 -3.92 1.93
CA GLY A 211 22.09 -3.13 2.91
C GLY A 211 20.59 -3.10 2.64
N GLY A 212 19.94 -2.02 3.10
CA GLY A 212 18.53 -1.78 2.87
C GLY A 212 17.57 -2.53 3.79
N THR A 213 16.32 -2.09 3.77
CA THR A 213 15.21 -2.59 4.60
C THR A 213 14.09 -3.11 3.72
N ASP A 214 13.23 -3.96 4.27
CA ASP A 214 12.07 -4.46 3.55
C ASP A 214 11.11 -3.31 3.24
N TRP A 215 10.91 -3.04 1.95
CA TRP A 215 10.04 -1.97 1.45
C TRP A 215 8.64 -2.49 1.16
N SER A 216 8.59 -3.63 0.47
CA SER A 216 7.40 -4.42 0.22
C SER A 216 7.79 -5.90 0.28
N PRO A 217 6.82 -6.84 0.32
CA PRO A 217 7.12 -8.26 0.42
C PRO A 217 8.15 -8.72 -0.61
N GLY A 218 9.32 -9.17 -0.12
CA GLY A 218 10.44 -9.62 -0.93
C GLY A 218 11.26 -8.54 -1.65
N LEU A 219 10.88 -7.26 -1.59
CA LEU A 219 11.62 -6.14 -2.18
C LEU A 219 12.34 -5.35 -1.07
N ARG A 220 13.65 -5.21 -1.19
CA ARG A 220 14.47 -4.41 -0.28
C ARG A 220 14.84 -3.09 -0.92
N TYR A 221 14.83 -2.02 -0.12
CA TYR A 221 15.22 -0.66 -0.52
C TYR A 221 16.33 -0.10 0.36
N ILE A 222 17.35 0.49 -0.27
CA ILE A 222 18.55 1.02 0.37
C ILE A 222 18.41 2.52 0.55
N VAL A 223 17.96 2.92 1.73
CA VAL A 223 17.74 4.33 2.11
C VAL A 223 19.05 5.12 2.13
N GLY A 224 18.98 6.39 1.73
CA GLY A 224 20.07 7.38 1.81
C GLY A 224 20.59 7.85 0.46
N HIS A 225 21.48 8.85 0.45
CA HIS A 225 22.02 9.47 -0.77
C HIS A 225 23.48 9.10 -1.08
N GLY A 226 24.12 8.26 -0.24
CA GLY A 226 25.53 7.87 -0.39
C GLY A 226 25.81 6.94 -1.60
N THR A 227 27.07 6.65 -1.88
CA THR A 227 27.41 5.71 -2.97
C THR A 227 26.81 4.33 -2.73
N CYS A 228 26.09 3.80 -3.71
CA CYS A 228 25.46 2.47 -3.66
C CYS A 228 25.92 1.63 -4.84
N ILE A 229 26.17 0.34 -4.61
CA ILE A 229 26.50 -0.63 -5.67
C ILE A 229 25.31 -0.74 -6.66
N LEU A 230 24.09 -0.61 -6.15
CA LEU A 230 22.86 -0.69 -6.91
C LEU A 230 22.37 0.69 -7.29
N LYS A 231 22.36 1.01 -8.59
CA LYS A 231 21.85 2.30 -9.09
C LYS A 231 20.41 2.58 -8.67
N ASN A 232 19.59 1.53 -8.70
CA ASN A 232 18.16 1.61 -8.38
C ASN A 232 17.89 1.55 -6.88
N ARG A 233 18.93 1.30 -6.05
CA ARG A 233 18.84 1.09 -4.61
C ARG A 233 17.84 0.01 -4.18
N THR A 234 17.43 -0.86 -5.09
CA THR A 234 16.52 -1.96 -4.82
C THR A 234 17.09 -3.28 -5.25
N TYR A 235 16.67 -4.34 -4.55
CA TYR A 235 16.88 -5.72 -4.96
C TYR A 235 15.81 -6.62 -4.35
N TYR A 236 15.55 -7.77 -4.99
CA TYR A 236 14.60 -8.76 -4.48
C TYR A 236 15.31 -9.87 -3.71
N MET A 237 14.71 -10.30 -2.60
CA MET A 237 15.02 -11.54 -1.90
C MET A 237 13.74 -12.35 -1.77
N LEU A 238 13.63 -13.43 -2.52
CA LEU A 238 12.39 -14.19 -2.69
C LEU A 238 12.56 -15.62 -2.21
N ASP A 239 11.52 -16.15 -1.58
CA ASP A 239 11.44 -17.52 -1.10
C ASP A 239 10.46 -18.32 -1.96
N PRO A 240 10.91 -19.37 -2.67
CA PRO A 240 10.04 -20.17 -3.52
C PRO A 240 8.95 -20.94 -2.76
N THR A 241 9.05 -21.07 -1.43
CA THR A 241 7.99 -21.71 -0.62
C THR A 241 6.76 -20.82 -0.44
N THR A 242 6.93 -19.50 -0.51
CA THR A 242 5.84 -18.52 -0.42
C THR A 242 5.49 -17.93 -1.79
N GLU A 243 6.43 -18.00 -2.75
CA GLU A 243 6.28 -17.54 -4.12
C GLU A 243 6.41 -18.70 -5.13
N PRO A 244 5.35 -19.48 -5.37
CA PRO A 244 5.43 -20.70 -6.19
C PRO A 244 5.55 -20.44 -7.71
N TYR A 245 5.54 -19.17 -8.13
CA TYR A 245 5.54 -18.74 -9.54
C TYR A 245 6.83 -18.04 -9.97
N LEU A 246 7.86 -18.10 -9.12
CA LEU A 246 9.19 -17.61 -9.45
C LEU A 246 9.76 -18.34 -10.67
N PRO A 247 10.76 -17.76 -11.34
CA PRO A 247 11.47 -18.46 -12.41
C PRO A 247 12.08 -19.76 -11.91
N ASP A 248 12.09 -20.80 -12.74
CA ASP A 248 12.61 -22.12 -12.34
C ASP A 248 14.14 -22.11 -12.37
N GLN A 249 14.72 -21.31 -13.27
CA GLN A 249 16.15 -21.15 -13.47
C GLN A 249 16.55 -19.67 -13.60
N PRO A 250 17.83 -19.32 -13.30
CA PRO A 250 18.37 -18.01 -13.58
C PRO A 250 18.15 -17.61 -15.05
N GLY A 251 17.73 -16.37 -15.28
CA GLY A 251 17.46 -15.87 -16.62
C GLY A 251 16.04 -16.10 -17.15
N GLU A 252 15.24 -16.95 -16.51
CA GLU A 252 13.85 -17.14 -16.89
C GLU A 252 12.94 -16.03 -16.32
N HIS A 253 11.77 -15.87 -16.92
CA HIS A 253 10.72 -14.99 -16.41
C HIS A 253 9.85 -15.70 -15.36
N GLY A 254 9.20 -14.92 -14.50
CA GLY A 254 8.33 -15.42 -13.46
C GLY A 254 7.29 -14.40 -13.01
N ALA A 255 6.65 -14.70 -11.91
CA ALA A 255 5.78 -13.77 -11.19
C ALA A 255 5.85 -14.05 -9.70
N LYS A 256 5.57 -13.03 -8.89
CA LYS A 256 5.28 -13.20 -7.47
C LYS A 256 3.85 -12.76 -7.16
N LEU A 257 3.34 -13.16 -6.01
CA LEU A 257 2.03 -12.78 -5.52
C LEU A 257 2.19 -11.68 -4.48
N THR A 258 1.26 -10.73 -4.44
CA THR A 258 1.19 -9.78 -3.32
C THR A 258 -0.25 -9.44 -2.96
N ALA A 259 -0.53 -9.20 -1.68
CA ALA A 259 -1.86 -8.74 -1.26
C ALA A 259 -2.09 -7.26 -1.59
N PHE A 260 -1.06 -6.43 -1.41
CA PHE A 260 -1.11 -4.98 -1.59
C PHE A 260 0.21 -4.45 -2.15
N PHE A 261 0.14 -3.34 -2.88
CA PHE A 261 1.32 -2.61 -3.32
C PHE A 261 1.61 -1.47 -2.34
N ASN A 262 2.88 -1.36 -1.93
CA ASN A 262 3.33 -0.14 -1.25
C ASN A 262 3.55 0.96 -2.30
N VAL A 263 3.64 2.22 -1.85
CA VAL A 263 4.08 3.32 -2.71
C VAL A 263 5.49 3.06 -3.23
N THR A 264 5.85 3.66 -4.36
CA THR A 264 7.20 3.50 -4.90
C THR A 264 8.20 4.26 -4.01
N PRO A 265 9.42 3.74 -3.78
CA PRO A 265 10.43 4.41 -2.96
C PRO A 265 10.71 5.87 -3.37
N GLU A 266 10.63 6.19 -4.66
CA GLU A 266 10.86 7.53 -5.20
C GLU A 266 9.80 8.54 -4.74
N SER A 267 8.60 8.05 -4.44
CA SER A 267 7.52 8.90 -3.92
C SER A 267 7.81 9.40 -2.50
N GLU A 268 8.60 8.65 -1.71
CA GLU A 268 8.96 9.03 -0.33
C GLU A 268 10.37 9.62 -0.23
N HIS A 269 11.31 9.18 -1.07
CA HIS A 269 12.73 9.53 -0.96
C HIS A 269 13.26 10.37 -2.15
N GLY A 270 12.39 10.76 -3.08
CA GLY A 270 12.74 11.52 -4.27
C GLY A 270 13.40 10.68 -5.36
N ASP A 271 13.80 11.36 -6.44
CA ASP A 271 14.33 10.71 -7.64
C ASP A 271 15.63 9.95 -7.39
N LEU A 272 15.75 8.76 -7.99
CA LEU A 272 16.95 7.94 -7.91
C LEU A 272 18.05 8.46 -8.85
N PRO A 273 19.34 8.20 -8.53
CA PRO A 273 20.47 8.68 -9.33
C PRO A 273 20.38 8.27 -10.81
N GLY A 274 20.56 9.25 -11.70
CA GLY A 274 20.61 9.00 -13.15
C GLY A 274 19.26 8.66 -13.79
N GLY A 275 18.14 9.02 -13.15
CA GLY A 275 16.79 8.72 -13.65
C GLY A 275 16.43 7.24 -13.58
N ALA A 276 17.12 6.49 -12.70
CA ALA A 276 16.80 5.10 -12.42
C ALA A 276 15.43 4.98 -11.77
N THR A 277 14.82 3.81 -11.89
CA THR A 277 13.57 3.47 -11.18
C THR A 277 13.80 2.22 -10.33
N SER A 278 13.04 2.12 -9.24
CA SER A 278 13.12 1.07 -8.23
C SER A 278 12.60 -0.27 -8.72
N TRP A 279 11.94 -0.31 -9.88
CA TRP A 279 11.32 -1.51 -10.47
C TRP A 279 11.91 -1.96 -11.81
N GLU A 280 12.84 -1.21 -12.42
CA GLU A 280 13.49 -1.60 -13.68
C GLU A 280 14.90 -2.14 -13.44
N ASN A 281 15.26 -3.27 -14.06
CA ASN A 281 16.62 -3.82 -14.02
C ASN A 281 17.13 -4.05 -12.57
N VAL A 282 16.26 -4.56 -11.72
CA VAL A 282 16.46 -4.82 -10.29
C VAL A 282 17.07 -6.21 -10.07
N PRO A 283 18.20 -6.35 -9.37
CA PRO A 283 18.77 -7.67 -9.07
C PRO A 283 17.81 -8.52 -8.25
N MET A 284 17.71 -9.80 -8.59
CA MET A 284 16.87 -10.75 -7.87
C MET A 284 17.67 -11.92 -7.32
N PHE A 285 17.40 -12.24 -6.06
CA PHE A 285 17.98 -13.35 -5.33
C PHE A 285 16.86 -14.30 -4.89
N VAL A 286 16.98 -15.58 -5.23
CA VAL A 286 15.98 -16.60 -4.88
C VAL A 286 16.61 -17.61 -3.93
N GLU A 287 15.92 -17.89 -2.83
CA GLU A 287 16.35 -18.87 -1.84
C GLU A 287 16.34 -20.28 -2.41
N GLN A 288 17.39 -21.04 -2.11
CA GLN A 288 17.48 -22.46 -2.43
C GLN A 288 16.79 -23.29 -1.34
N PRO A 289 15.73 -24.07 -1.68
CA PRO A 289 14.91 -24.77 -0.70
C PRO A 289 15.71 -25.57 0.32
N GLY A 290 15.47 -25.30 1.60
CA GLY A 290 16.08 -26.02 2.73
C GLY A 290 17.54 -25.67 3.03
N THR A 291 18.12 -24.71 2.33
CA THR A 291 19.52 -24.29 2.56
C THR A 291 19.65 -22.97 3.31
N GLY A 292 18.63 -22.10 3.29
CA GLY A 292 18.75 -20.74 3.80
C GLY A 292 19.69 -19.84 2.98
N ARG A 293 20.11 -20.27 1.78
CA ARG A 293 21.06 -19.55 0.93
C ARG A 293 20.39 -19.10 -0.36
N TYR A 294 20.84 -17.97 -0.87
CA TYR A 294 20.26 -17.31 -2.03
C TYR A 294 21.13 -17.47 -3.27
N VAL A 295 20.50 -17.53 -4.43
CA VAL A 295 21.17 -17.58 -5.73
C VAL A 295 20.75 -16.35 -6.52
N TYR A 296 21.69 -15.72 -7.24
CA TYR A 296 21.40 -14.57 -8.09
C TYR A 296 20.78 -15.02 -9.41
N TYR A 297 19.50 -14.69 -9.63
CA TYR A 297 18.74 -15.15 -10.80
C TYR A 297 18.86 -14.22 -12.00
N GLY A 298 19.38 -13.01 -11.82
CA GLY A 298 19.48 -12.00 -12.86
C GLY A 298 18.87 -10.67 -12.43
N ASN A 299 18.70 -9.78 -13.39
CA ASN A 299 18.05 -8.50 -13.20
C ASN A 299 16.66 -8.53 -13.85
N TYR A 300 15.68 -8.02 -13.11
CA TYR A 300 14.28 -8.12 -13.46
C TYR A 300 13.64 -6.73 -13.55
N SER A 301 12.72 -6.58 -14.48
CA SER A 301 11.88 -5.39 -14.62
C SER A 301 10.41 -5.75 -14.47
N GLN A 302 9.64 -4.84 -13.89
CA GLN A 302 8.18 -4.88 -13.97
C GLN A 302 7.70 -4.03 -15.16
N THR A 303 7.68 -4.63 -16.35
CA THR A 303 7.32 -3.94 -17.61
C THR A 303 5.82 -3.81 -17.83
N ARG A 304 5.03 -4.52 -17.03
CA ARG A 304 3.57 -4.57 -17.12
C ARG A 304 2.95 -4.32 -15.75
N TRP A 305 1.84 -3.58 -15.77
CA TRP A 305 0.98 -3.39 -14.61
C TRP A 305 0.48 -4.72 -14.04
N SER A 306 0.42 -4.78 -12.72
CA SER A 306 -0.04 -5.94 -11.97
C SER A 306 -1.51 -6.26 -12.24
N ASP A 307 -1.82 -7.55 -12.41
CA ASP A 307 -3.18 -8.03 -12.62
C ASP A 307 -3.75 -8.62 -11.33
N LYS A 308 -4.94 -8.19 -10.91
CA LYS A 308 -5.64 -8.77 -9.75
C LYS A 308 -6.12 -10.18 -10.08
N LEU A 309 -5.94 -11.12 -9.16
CA LEU A 309 -6.44 -12.49 -9.36
C LEU A 309 -7.98 -12.51 -9.29
N ASP A 310 -8.60 -13.16 -10.26
CA ASP A 310 -10.01 -13.53 -10.19
C ASP A 310 -10.24 -14.69 -9.19
N VAL A 311 -11.50 -14.97 -8.87
CA VAL A 311 -11.89 -16.01 -7.89
C VAL A 311 -11.40 -17.40 -8.32
N ASP A 312 -11.58 -17.76 -9.58
CA ASP A 312 -11.22 -19.09 -10.09
C ASP A 312 -9.71 -19.29 -10.04
N THR A 313 -8.93 -18.28 -10.43
CA THR A 313 -7.47 -18.29 -10.34
C THR A 313 -7.01 -18.34 -8.88
N MET A 314 -7.60 -17.53 -8.00
CA MET A 314 -7.29 -17.54 -6.56
C MET A 314 -7.55 -18.91 -5.93
N MET A 315 -8.61 -19.60 -6.33
CA MET A 315 -8.99 -20.90 -5.78
C MET A 315 -8.23 -22.07 -6.41
N ALA A 316 -8.03 -22.05 -7.73
CA ALA A 316 -7.43 -23.17 -8.47
C ALA A 316 -5.89 -23.10 -8.51
N ARG A 317 -5.30 -21.92 -8.36
CA ARG A 317 -3.87 -21.71 -8.60
C ARG A 317 -3.11 -21.29 -7.34
N VAL A 318 -3.68 -20.53 -6.43
CA VAL A 318 -2.94 -20.15 -5.21
C VAL A 318 -2.96 -21.31 -4.21
N PRO A 319 -1.80 -21.93 -3.88
CA PRO A 319 -1.76 -23.03 -2.93
C PRO A 319 -2.20 -22.59 -1.53
N GLN A 320 -2.78 -23.53 -0.76
CA GLN A 320 -3.27 -23.21 0.58
C GLN A 320 -2.18 -22.66 1.51
N HIS A 321 -0.96 -23.19 1.45
CA HIS A 321 0.15 -22.70 2.27
C HIS A 321 0.53 -21.24 1.97
N VAL A 322 0.36 -20.80 0.72
CA VAL A 322 0.57 -19.39 0.32
C VAL A 322 -0.54 -18.50 0.89
N LYS A 323 -1.79 -18.98 0.85
CA LYS A 323 -2.91 -18.27 1.52
C LYS A 323 -2.68 -18.17 3.02
N ASP A 324 -2.21 -19.25 3.64
CA ASP A 324 -1.87 -19.28 5.07
C ASP A 324 -0.72 -18.34 5.42
N PHE A 325 0.30 -18.26 4.57
CA PHE A 325 1.40 -17.30 4.69
C PHE A 325 0.87 -15.87 4.66
N TRP A 326 0.15 -15.47 3.61
CA TRP A 326 -0.40 -14.11 3.50
C TRP A 326 -1.37 -13.78 4.63
N ALA A 327 -2.24 -14.71 5.04
CA ALA A 327 -3.13 -14.50 6.17
C ALA A 327 -2.37 -14.31 7.49
N THR A 328 -1.19 -14.93 7.63
CA THR A 328 -0.31 -14.73 8.79
C THR A 328 0.37 -13.36 8.72
N GLU A 329 0.95 -12.99 7.58
CA GLU A 329 1.60 -11.69 7.36
C GLU A 329 0.63 -10.52 7.57
N LEU A 330 -0.55 -10.58 6.95
CA LEU A 330 -1.56 -9.53 7.03
C LEU A 330 -2.14 -9.36 8.44
N THR A 331 -2.08 -10.39 9.28
CA THR A 331 -2.57 -10.33 10.67
C THR A 331 -1.46 -10.27 11.71
N SER A 332 -0.21 -10.19 11.27
CA SER A 332 0.94 -10.03 12.14
C SER A 332 0.82 -8.75 12.98
N THR A 333 1.25 -8.82 14.24
CA THR A 333 1.31 -7.67 15.16
C THR A 333 2.47 -6.73 14.82
N ILE A 334 3.47 -7.23 14.09
CA ILE A 334 4.64 -6.45 13.64
C ILE A 334 4.51 -6.03 12.17
N ARG A 335 3.32 -6.14 11.57
CA ARG A 335 3.10 -5.75 10.18
C ARG A 335 3.38 -4.25 9.98
N PRO A 336 3.91 -3.84 8.82
CA PRO A 336 4.14 -2.42 8.54
C PRO A 336 2.87 -1.56 8.60
N ALA A 337 3.05 -0.28 8.95
CA ALA A 337 1.94 0.68 9.04
C ALA A 337 1.21 0.85 7.70
N TRP A 338 1.94 0.90 6.58
CA TRP A 338 1.34 1.02 5.24
C TRP A 338 0.41 -0.15 4.93
N MET A 339 0.79 -1.38 5.29
CA MET A 339 -0.02 -2.58 5.07
C MET A 339 -1.29 -2.55 5.95
N THR A 340 -1.20 -2.01 7.16
CA THR A 340 -2.37 -1.77 8.02
C THR A 340 -3.33 -0.77 7.38
N GLN A 341 -2.82 0.28 6.76
CA GLN A 341 -3.64 1.26 6.06
C GLN A 341 -4.34 0.65 4.84
N GLU A 342 -3.66 -0.18 4.05
CA GLU A 342 -4.25 -0.86 2.91
C GLU A 342 -5.34 -1.86 3.33
N LEU A 343 -5.10 -2.65 4.39
CA LEU A 343 -6.12 -3.52 4.98
C LEU A 343 -7.35 -2.71 5.43
N LYS A 344 -7.12 -1.57 6.09
CA LYS A 344 -8.21 -0.68 6.52
C LYS A 344 -9.03 -0.18 5.34
N LYS A 345 -8.35 0.33 4.29
CA LYS A 345 -9.00 0.84 3.07
C LYS A 345 -9.80 -0.26 2.35
N HIS A 346 -9.28 -1.48 2.32
CA HIS A 346 -9.91 -2.62 1.65
C HIS A 346 -11.19 -3.08 2.35
N PHE A 347 -11.15 -3.34 3.66
CA PHE A 347 -12.28 -3.92 4.39
C PHE A 347 -13.27 -2.90 4.95
N PHE A 348 -12.83 -1.67 5.23
CA PHE A 348 -13.65 -0.66 5.88
C PHE A 348 -13.71 0.58 4.99
N LYS A 349 -14.58 0.54 3.98
CA LYS A 349 -14.72 1.63 3.02
C LYS A 349 -14.95 2.97 3.74
N LYS A 350 -14.12 3.96 3.42
CA LYS A 350 -14.27 5.34 3.89
C LYS A 350 -15.62 5.89 3.42
N PRO A 351 -16.42 6.54 4.29
CA PRO A 351 -17.68 7.12 3.87
C PRO A 351 -17.43 8.19 2.81
N ASP A 352 -18.28 8.21 1.78
CA ASP A 352 -18.24 9.20 0.71
C ASP A 352 -18.94 10.49 1.17
N TYR A 353 -18.44 11.67 0.77
CA TYR A 353 -19.12 12.93 1.07
C TYR A 353 -20.39 13.09 0.22
N ILE A 354 -21.55 13.15 0.88
CA ILE A 354 -22.86 13.31 0.21
C ILE A 354 -23.40 14.75 0.35
N GLY A 355 -22.68 15.62 1.07
CA GLY A 355 -23.11 17.00 1.29
C GLY A 355 -23.04 17.85 0.03
N LYS A 356 -23.75 18.98 0.01
CA LYS A 356 -23.73 19.90 -1.13
C LYS A 356 -22.43 20.70 -1.14
N ILE A 357 -21.72 20.69 -2.27
CA ILE A 357 -20.67 21.67 -2.57
C ILE A 357 -21.29 22.65 -3.55
N VAL A 358 -21.46 23.90 -3.14
CA VAL A 358 -21.92 24.96 -4.05
C VAL A 358 -20.68 25.69 -4.55
N ALA A 359 -20.54 25.82 -5.86
CA ALA A 359 -19.44 26.59 -6.44
C ALA A 359 -19.55 28.05 -5.99
N ALA A 360 -18.40 28.70 -5.79
CA ALA A 360 -18.39 30.13 -5.52
C ALA A 360 -19.10 30.85 -6.69
N PRO A 361 -20.03 31.78 -6.42
CA PRO A 361 -20.71 32.49 -7.48
C PRO A 361 -19.70 33.26 -8.32
N GLU A 362 -19.78 33.11 -9.64
CA GLU A 362 -19.01 33.94 -10.57
C GLU A 362 -19.40 35.41 -10.34
N VAL A 363 -18.38 36.26 -10.26
CA VAL A 363 -18.50 37.67 -9.90
C VAL A 363 -19.07 38.46 -11.07
N ASP A 364 -20.28 38.12 -11.53
CA ASP A 364 -21.02 38.91 -12.51
C ASP A 364 -22.51 38.59 -12.40
N THR A 365 -23.17 39.24 -11.46
CA THR A 365 -24.31 40.13 -11.73
C THR A 365 -24.94 40.56 -10.42
N THR A 366 -24.88 41.87 -10.20
CA THR A 366 -25.81 42.67 -9.41
C THR A 366 -27.18 42.01 -9.22
N THR A 367 -27.46 41.47 -8.02
CA THR A 367 -28.53 41.88 -7.10
C THR A 367 -28.59 40.91 -5.92
N ILE A 368 -28.36 41.47 -4.74
CA ILE A 368 -28.42 40.90 -3.40
C ILE A 368 -29.53 39.85 -3.23
N ASN A 369 -29.12 38.65 -2.81
CA ASN A 369 -29.72 38.00 -1.65
C ASN A 369 -28.57 37.45 -0.77
N SER A 370 -27.86 38.35 -0.07
CA SER A 370 -26.80 37.98 0.88
C SER A 370 -27.30 36.96 1.91
N ASP A 371 -28.58 37.03 2.27
CA ASP A 371 -29.21 36.10 3.21
C ASP A 371 -29.36 34.68 2.65
N MET A 372 -29.46 34.51 1.33
CA MET A 372 -29.47 33.19 0.71
C MET A 372 -28.06 32.60 0.62
N GLU A 373 -27.06 33.40 0.25
CA GLU A 373 -25.64 32.98 0.28
C GLU A 373 -25.23 32.56 1.68
N VAL A 374 -25.50 33.39 2.70
CA VAL A 374 -25.20 33.06 4.10
C VAL A 374 -25.88 31.75 4.52
N LYS A 375 -27.13 31.51 4.11
CA LYS A 375 -27.82 30.23 4.40
C LYS A 375 -27.23 29.04 3.66
N ILE A 376 -26.74 29.23 2.43
CA ILE A 376 -26.07 28.19 1.65
C ILE A 376 -24.73 27.83 2.31
N ASP A 377 -23.95 28.85 2.70
CA ASP A 377 -22.67 28.68 3.38
C ASP A 377 -22.83 28.03 4.75
N GLU A 378 -23.81 28.46 5.55
CA GLU A 378 -24.12 27.84 6.84
C GLU A 378 -24.50 26.35 6.69
N LYS A 379 -25.26 26.03 5.63
CA LYS A 379 -25.64 24.65 5.33
C LYS A 379 -24.44 23.84 4.89
N MET A 380 -23.60 24.36 3.99
CA MET A 380 -22.37 23.71 3.56
C MET A 380 -21.43 23.46 4.75
N ALA A 381 -21.23 24.47 5.60
CA ALA A 381 -20.42 24.33 6.81
C ALA A 381 -21.00 23.28 7.78
N LYS A 382 -22.33 23.17 7.87
CA LYS A 382 -22.98 22.11 8.66
C LYS A 382 -22.78 20.72 8.06
N ASP A 383 -22.93 20.57 6.75
CA ASP A 383 -22.75 19.30 6.04
C ASP A 383 -21.28 18.83 6.11
N VAL A 384 -20.32 19.75 5.92
CA VAL A 384 -18.89 19.48 6.08
C VAL A 384 -18.58 19.09 7.52
N ARG A 385 -19.08 19.81 8.53
CA ARG A 385 -18.89 19.44 9.95
C ARG A 385 -19.43 18.06 10.26
N LYS A 386 -20.62 17.72 9.74
CA LYS A 386 -21.22 16.39 9.92
C LYS A 386 -20.33 15.30 9.32
N TYR A 387 -19.87 15.50 8.08
CA TYR A 387 -18.98 14.55 7.43
C TYR A 387 -17.63 14.40 8.13
N VAL A 388 -17.06 15.49 8.66
CA VAL A 388 -15.83 15.41 9.45
C VAL A 388 -16.03 14.58 10.71
N GLU A 389 -17.19 14.66 11.37
CA GLU A 389 -17.49 13.80 12.52
C GLU A 389 -17.69 12.33 12.11
N GLU A 390 -18.42 12.07 11.01
CA GLU A 390 -18.55 10.73 10.43
C GLU A 390 -17.17 10.13 10.08
N LEU A 391 -16.25 10.93 9.55
CA LEU A 391 -14.88 10.51 9.27
C LEU A 391 -14.09 10.17 10.54
N ARG A 392 -14.26 10.93 11.62
CA ARG A 392 -13.60 10.66 12.91
C ARG A 392 -14.12 9.37 13.56
N GLU A 393 -15.43 9.14 13.48
CA GLU A 393 -16.05 7.91 13.95
C GLU A 393 -15.59 6.72 13.13
N TRP A 394 -15.62 6.84 11.80
CA TRP A 394 -15.11 5.82 10.88
C TRP A 394 -13.65 5.49 11.15
N GLU A 395 -12.77 6.49 11.27
CA GLU A 395 -11.34 6.27 11.49
C GLU A 395 -11.09 5.48 12.79
N ARG A 396 -11.80 5.84 13.87
CA ARG A 396 -11.71 5.14 15.16
C ARG A 396 -12.19 3.69 15.04
N GLU A 397 -13.36 3.48 14.44
CA GLU A 397 -13.96 2.16 14.30
C GLU A 397 -13.14 1.27 13.36
N ALA A 398 -12.72 1.81 12.22
CA ALA A 398 -11.92 1.11 11.22
C ALA A 398 -10.55 0.73 11.77
N ASN A 399 -9.88 1.61 12.53
CA ASN A 399 -8.62 1.27 13.20
C ASN A 399 -8.82 0.14 14.23
N MET A 400 -9.87 0.23 15.06
CA MET A 400 -10.19 -0.83 16.03
C MET A 400 -10.50 -2.17 15.34
N LYS A 401 -11.36 -2.16 14.31
CA LYS A 401 -11.72 -3.37 13.57
C LYS A 401 -10.52 -3.97 12.83
N THR A 402 -9.68 -3.14 12.20
CA THR A 402 -8.45 -3.58 11.52
C THR A 402 -7.46 -4.22 12.49
N ALA A 403 -7.33 -3.68 13.71
CA ALA A 403 -6.50 -4.28 14.75
C ALA A 403 -7.04 -5.63 15.27
N MET A 404 -8.35 -5.88 15.14
CA MET A 404 -9.00 -7.13 15.54
C MET A 404 -9.13 -8.17 14.41
N ILE A 405 -8.67 -7.88 13.20
CA ILE A 405 -8.66 -8.86 12.10
C ILE A 405 -7.80 -10.05 12.50
N LYS A 406 -8.37 -11.25 12.41
CA LYS A 406 -7.70 -12.52 12.71
C LYS A 406 -7.36 -13.27 11.43
N LYS A 407 -6.38 -14.17 11.49
CA LYS A 407 -5.98 -15.02 10.36
C LYS A 407 -7.17 -15.66 9.63
N GLN A 408 -8.11 -16.23 10.38
CA GLN A 408 -9.30 -16.88 9.80
C GLN A 408 -10.15 -15.90 8.97
N PHE A 409 -10.31 -14.66 9.41
CA PHE A 409 -11.06 -13.64 8.65
C PHE A 409 -10.42 -13.38 7.28
N ILE A 410 -9.09 -13.37 7.21
CA ILE A 410 -8.37 -13.21 5.94
C ILE A 410 -8.52 -14.45 5.05
N LEU A 411 -8.44 -15.65 5.63
CA LEU A 411 -8.66 -16.90 4.89
C LEU A 411 -10.07 -16.97 4.31
N ASP A 412 -11.09 -16.62 5.11
CA ASP A 412 -12.48 -16.55 4.65
C ASP A 412 -12.63 -15.51 3.54
N ALA A 413 -11.97 -14.35 3.66
CA ALA A 413 -12.00 -13.30 2.63
C ALA A 413 -11.33 -13.73 1.30
N PHE A 414 -10.36 -14.64 1.33
CA PHE A 414 -9.78 -15.22 0.11
C PHE A 414 -10.76 -16.13 -0.64
N GLU A 415 -11.75 -16.70 0.06
CA GLU A 415 -12.75 -17.61 -0.50
C GLU A 415 -14.09 -16.93 -0.80
N ALA A 416 -14.34 -15.76 -0.19
CA ALA A 416 -15.56 -14.97 -0.36
C ALA A 416 -15.77 -14.55 -1.82
N ALA A 417 -17.03 -14.38 -2.23
CA ALA A 417 -17.38 -13.83 -3.53
C ALA A 417 -17.12 -12.31 -3.57
N ASP A 418 -16.94 -11.74 -4.77
CA ASP A 418 -16.57 -10.33 -4.93
C ASP A 418 -17.64 -9.34 -4.40
N MET A 419 -18.88 -9.81 -4.22
CA MET A 419 -20.02 -9.04 -3.72
C MET A 419 -20.36 -9.34 -2.25
N ASP A 420 -19.60 -10.19 -1.56
CA ASP A 420 -19.86 -10.52 -0.17
C ASP A 420 -19.46 -9.38 0.79
N ASP A 421 -19.99 -9.45 2.03
CA ASP A 421 -19.63 -8.58 3.14
C ASP A 421 -19.10 -9.46 4.30
N PRO A 422 -17.81 -9.37 4.68
CA PRO A 422 -16.80 -8.43 4.20
C PRO A 422 -16.36 -8.68 2.74
N PRO A 423 -15.81 -7.65 2.06
CA PRO A 423 -15.39 -7.77 0.67
C PRO A 423 -14.28 -8.80 0.51
N ALA A 424 -14.34 -9.54 -0.59
CA ALA A 424 -13.31 -10.49 -0.96
C ALA A 424 -11.91 -9.87 -1.05
N LEU A 425 -10.91 -10.60 -0.54
CA LEU A 425 -9.51 -10.26 -0.72
C LEU A 425 -8.94 -11.12 -1.86
N ARG A 426 -8.22 -10.50 -2.78
CA ARG A 426 -7.50 -11.20 -3.85
C ARG A 426 -6.06 -10.72 -3.87
N LEU A 427 -5.16 -11.64 -4.16
CA LEU A 427 -3.78 -11.30 -4.43
C LEU A 427 -3.67 -10.67 -5.82
N TRP A 428 -2.49 -10.14 -6.10
CA TRP A 428 -2.11 -9.55 -7.38
C TRP A 428 -0.90 -10.27 -7.94
N TRP A 429 -0.83 -10.38 -9.27
CA TRP A 429 0.36 -10.78 -9.98
C TRP A 429 1.32 -9.60 -10.08
N GLU A 430 2.53 -9.76 -9.55
CA GLU A 430 3.65 -8.88 -9.83
C GLU A 430 4.59 -9.60 -10.81
N TYR A 431 4.61 -9.13 -12.05
CA TYR A 431 5.31 -9.79 -13.14
C TYR A 431 6.81 -9.51 -13.10
N LEU A 432 7.61 -10.57 -13.17
CA LEU A 432 9.06 -10.51 -13.11
C LEU A 432 9.63 -10.89 -14.48
N GLU A 433 9.88 -9.88 -15.32
CA GLU A 433 10.56 -10.08 -16.61
C GLU A 433 12.08 -10.00 -16.41
N CYS A 434 12.78 -11.11 -16.59
CA CYS A 434 14.25 -11.06 -16.67
C CYS A 434 14.69 -10.25 -17.89
N VAL A 435 15.48 -9.20 -17.67
CA VAL A 435 15.96 -8.30 -18.73
C VAL A 435 17.45 -8.45 -19.01
N ASP A 436 18.22 -8.93 -18.02
CA ASP A 436 19.65 -9.16 -18.16
C ASP A 436 20.15 -10.11 -17.06
N TRP A 437 21.31 -10.71 -17.28
CA TRP A 437 22.08 -11.37 -16.23
C TRP A 437 23.48 -10.78 -16.22
N ARG A 438 23.78 -10.06 -15.14
CA ARG A 438 24.98 -9.22 -15.05
C ARG A 438 26.15 -9.97 -14.46
N LYS A 439 27.00 -10.48 -15.35
CA LYS A 439 28.21 -11.23 -14.96
C LYS A 439 29.15 -10.42 -14.09
N ASP A 440 29.36 -9.15 -14.41
CA ASP A 440 30.22 -8.25 -13.64
C ASP A 440 29.72 -8.04 -12.21
N PHE A 441 28.41 -7.84 -12.04
CA PHE A 441 27.79 -7.74 -10.72
C PHE A 441 27.90 -9.07 -9.94
N TYR A 442 27.63 -10.20 -10.60
CA TYR A 442 27.78 -11.52 -10.00
C TYR A 442 29.23 -11.80 -9.55
N ASP A 443 30.21 -11.57 -10.45
CA ASP A 443 31.63 -11.78 -10.16
C ASP A 443 32.11 -10.89 -9.00
N LEU A 444 31.60 -9.66 -8.90
CA LEU A 444 31.84 -8.76 -7.78
C LEU A 444 31.36 -9.39 -6.47
N LEU A 445 30.12 -9.89 -6.42
CA LEU A 445 29.58 -10.52 -5.21
C LEU A 445 30.34 -11.78 -4.82
N VAL A 446 30.68 -12.64 -5.79
CA VAL A 446 31.51 -13.83 -5.54
C VAL A 446 32.86 -13.45 -4.96
N THR A 447 33.49 -12.41 -5.53
CA THR A 447 34.79 -11.90 -5.04
C THR A 447 34.67 -11.38 -3.62
N LEU A 448 33.65 -10.56 -3.33
CA LEU A 448 33.40 -10.03 -1.98
C LEU A 448 33.17 -11.17 -0.97
N GLN A 449 32.32 -12.14 -1.29
CA GLN A 449 32.06 -13.29 -0.43
C GLN A 449 33.34 -14.11 -0.18
N SER A 450 34.18 -14.32 -1.19
CA SER A 450 35.42 -15.11 -1.05
C SER A 450 36.45 -14.47 -0.10
N ARG A 451 36.37 -13.16 0.13
CA ARG A 451 37.24 -12.43 1.07
C ARG A 451 36.86 -12.67 2.52
N ASP A 452 35.62 -13.06 2.78
CA ASP A 452 35.09 -13.28 4.12
C ASP A 452 34.66 -14.74 4.32
N LYS A 453 35.52 -15.48 5.02
CA LYS A 453 35.30 -16.91 5.29
C LYS A 453 34.03 -17.19 6.10
N ARG A 454 33.48 -16.18 6.81
CA ARG A 454 32.23 -16.32 7.57
C ARG A 454 31.04 -16.72 6.70
N PHE A 455 31.09 -16.40 5.41
CA PHE A 455 30.01 -16.65 4.46
C PHE A 455 30.31 -17.80 3.49
N ALA A 456 31.44 -18.50 3.65
CA ALA A 456 31.85 -19.60 2.77
C ALA A 456 31.23 -20.96 3.15
N GLU A 457 30.86 -21.10 4.42
CA GLU A 457 30.03 -22.19 4.98
C GLU A 457 28.57 -21.75 5.02
#